data_AF-A0A667WNF1-F1
#
_entry.id   AF-A0A667WNF1-F1
#
_cell.length_a   1.000
_cell.length_b   1.000
_cell.length_c   1.000
_cell.angle_alpha   90.00
_cell.angle_beta   90.00
_cell.angle_gamma   90.00
#
_symmetry.space_group_name_H-M   'P 1'
#
loop_
_entity.id
_entity.type
_entity.pdbx_description
1 polymer ?
#
loop_
_entity_poly.entity_id
_entity_poly.type
_entity_poly.pdbx_seq_one_letter_code
_entity_poly.pdbx_strand_id
1 'polypeptide(L)'
;QEFLNRLPLPFHQGRARSECQDRGQWANKREFILAVAGTVVGLGNVWRFPYLCFKNGGGVFLVPYVLFLFTCGIPLFFLEVSMGQLTSQGGITSWRKICPAFQGVGYGSQVILLYGVMYYIIILAWAFLYLLFSFNTELPWANCNNTWNTGTHTCHVVFIRCKLNHTANGQILGNATSSVQEFWQRRILGLSGGIEEMGSMRWDLAGFLLLSWIICFFCVWKGVKSSGKVVYFTATFPYVMIIALLIRGLTLPGASDGVRFYLFPNPGRLTDPQMPSDGYGTAVGSSDKLNFGRGLFRVLMDNQLDPPAQGW
;
A
#
# COMPACT_ATOMS: atom_id res chain seq x y z
N GLN A 1 -47.58 32.73 -45.95
CA GLN A 1 -47.40 32.63 -44.49
C GLN A 1 -48.41 31.67 -43.81
N GLU A 2 -49.10 30.79 -44.53
CA GLU A 2 -50.20 29.99 -43.97
C GLU A 2 -50.14 28.51 -44.40
N PHE A 3 -48.93 27.96 -44.45
CA PHE A 3 -48.69 26.55 -44.84
C PHE A 3 -47.76 25.79 -43.87
N LEU A 4 -47.31 26.42 -42.78
CA LEU A 4 -46.42 25.81 -41.78
C LEU A 4 -47.12 25.37 -40.48
N ASN A 5 -48.44 25.44 -40.40
CA ASN A 5 -49.21 25.12 -39.18
C ASN A 5 -50.07 23.85 -39.27
N ARG A 6 -49.83 22.94 -40.23
CA ARG A 6 -50.64 21.71 -40.39
C ARG A 6 -49.82 20.41 -40.50
N LEU A 7 -48.90 20.19 -39.56
CA LEU A 7 -48.36 18.85 -39.31
C LEU A 7 -48.57 18.49 -37.83
N PRO A 8 -49.39 17.47 -37.52
CA PRO A 8 -49.52 16.96 -36.16
C PRO A 8 -48.32 16.05 -35.89
N LEU A 9 -47.37 16.50 -35.08
CA LEU A 9 -46.38 15.62 -34.47
C LEU A 9 -46.92 15.16 -33.10
N PRO A 10 -47.23 13.86 -32.92
CA PRO A 10 -47.64 13.33 -31.64
C PRO A 10 -46.36 12.97 -30.86
N PHE A 11 -46.10 13.63 -29.75
CA PHE A 11 -45.65 12.95 -28.53
C PHE A 11 -45.60 13.93 -27.36
N HIS A 12 -46.69 13.94 -26.57
CA HIS A 12 -46.52 14.08 -25.13
C HIS A 12 -45.73 12.87 -24.65
N GLN A 13 -44.42 13.03 -24.46
CA GLN A 13 -43.76 12.37 -23.35
C GLN A 13 -43.03 13.46 -22.60
N GLY A 14 -43.53 13.74 -21.39
CA GLY A 14 -42.66 14.22 -20.33
C GLY A 14 -41.48 13.26 -20.29
N ARG A 15 -40.36 13.67 -20.88
CA ARG A 15 -39.09 13.02 -20.62
C ARG A 15 -38.86 13.31 -19.15
N ALA A 16 -39.22 12.34 -18.31
CA ALA A 16 -38.67 12.23 -16.99
C ALA A 16 -37.20 12.60 -17.15
N ARG A 17 -36.76 13.68 -16.49
CA ARG A 17 -35.36 13.77 -16.12
C ARG A 17 -35.12 12.42 -15.48
N SER A 18 -34.43 11.50 -16.18
CA SER A 18 -33.79 10.41 -15.50
C SER A 18 -33.02 11.14 -14.41
N GLU A 19 -33.38 10.92 -13.15
CA GLU A 19 -32.50 11.29 -12.06
C GLU A 19 -31.18 10.62 -12.41
N CYS A 20 -30.29 11.35 -13.09
CA CYS A 20 -28.91 10.98 -13.20
C CYS A 20 -28.52 10.87 -11.74
N GLN A 21 -28.34 9.64 -11.27
CA GLN A 21 -27.98 9.38 -9.90
C GLN A 21 -26.65 10.11 -9.70
N ASP A 22 -26.74 11.31 -9.10
CA ASP A 22 -25.61 12.22 -9.06
C ASP A 22 -24.49 11.51 -8.32
N ARG A 23 -23.32 11.46 -8.97
CA ARG A 23 -22.16 10.76 -8.45
C ARG A 23 -21.83 11.32 -7.07
N GLY A 24 -21.57 10.43 -6.11
CA GLY A 24 -21.27 10.84 -4.74
C GLY A 24 -20.05 11.77 -4.70
N GLN A 25 -20.25 13.00 -4.22
CA GLN A 25 -19.19 13.99 -4.04
C GLN A 25 -18.51 13.82 -2.68
N TRP A 26 -17.26 14.28 -2.61
CA TRP A 26 -16.55 14.47 -1.34
C TRP A 26 -17.23 15.56 -0.52
N ALA A 27 -17.29 15.39 0.80
CA ALA A 27 -17.88 16.43 1.64
C ALA A 27 -16.92 17.63 1.77
N ASN A 28 -15.60 17.40 1.75
CA ASN A 28 -14.59 18.43 1.99
C ASN A 28 -13.31 18.25 1.16
N LYS A 29 -12.58 19.36 0.90
CA LYS A 29 -11.23 19.34 0.29
C LYS A 29 -10.24 18.46 1.03
N ARG A 30 -10.34 18.50 2.35
CA ARG A 30 -9.41 17.79 3.25
C ARG A 30 -9.59 16.29 3.12
N GLU A 31 -10.81 15.79 2.98
CA GLU A 31 -11.09 14.37 2.74
C GLU A 31 -10.44 13.89 1.45
N PHE A 32 -10.54 14.69 0.39
CA PHE A 32 -9.90 14.40 -0.88
C PHE A 32 -8.37 14.36 -0.78
N ILE A 33 -7.75 15.39 -0.21
CA ILE A 33 -6.29 15.45 -0.06
C ILE A 33 -5.78 14.31 0.82
N LEU A 34 -6.46 14.01 1.93
CA LEU A 34 -6.09 12.90 2.81
C LEU A 34 -6.25 11.55 2.14
N ALA A 35 -7.28 11.37 1.29
CA ALA A 35 -7.46 10.15 0.52
C ALA A 35 -6.32 9.96 -0.49
N VAL A 36 -5.93 11.03 -1.20
CA VAL A 36 -4.79 11.00 -2.12
C VAL A 36 -3.50 10.70 -1.36
N ALA A 37 -3.23 11.38 -0.24
CA ALA A 37 -2.05 11.14 0.59
C ALA A 37 -2.00 9.70 1.12
N GLY A 38 -3.14 9.16 1.57
CA GLY A 38 -3.27 7.78 2.05
C GLY A 38 -3.05 6.74 0.95
N THR A 39 -3.34 7.06 -0.31
CA THR A 39 -3.01 6.14 -1.43
C THR A 39 -1.54 6.17 -1.83
N VAL A 40 -0.88 7.32 -1.71
CA VAL A 40 0.56 7.46 -2.01
C VAL A 40 1.40 6.79 -0.92
N VAL A 41 0.96 6.88 0.34
CA VAL A 41 1.63 6.26 1.48
C VAL A 41 1.11 4.85 1.73
N GLY A 42 1.88 3.87 1.26
CA GLY A 42 1.59 2.45 1.49
C GLY A 42 2.70 1.72 2.24
N LEU A 43 2.45 0.45 2.56
CA LEU A 43 3.40 -0.42 3.25
C LEU A 43 4.79 -0.39 2.59
N GLY A 44 4.88 -0.37 1.25
CA GLY A 44 6.15 -0.29 0.53
C GLY A 44 7.05 0.90 0.91
N ASN A 45 6.49 2.04 1.32
CA ASN A 45 7.28 3.19 1.75
C ASN A 45 7.96 2.93 3.12
N VAL A 46 7.39 2.04 3.94
CA VAL A 46 7.86 1.76 5.30
C VAL A 46 9.02 0.76 5.34
N TRP A 47 9.03 -0.26 4.47
CA TRP A 47 10.06 -1.32 4.50
C TRP A 47 10.81 -1.50 3.18
N ARG A 48 10.11 -1.45 2.03
CA ARG A 48 10.73 -1.67 0.73
C ARG A 48 11.67 -0.52 0.36
N PHE A 49 11.26 0.73 0.55
CA PHE A 49 12.12 1.88 0.25
C PHE A 49 13.42 1.87 1.09
N PRO A 50 13.36 1.73 2.43
CA PRO A 50 14.60 1.60 3.21
C PRO A 50 15.46 0.40 2.82
N TYR A 51 14.83 -0.74 2.52
CA TYR A 51 15.56 -1.93 2.08
C TYR A 51 16.29 -1.72 0.74
N LEU A 52 15.64 -1.11 -0.26
CA LEU A 52 16.26 -0.81 -1.56
C LEU A 52 17.38 0.24 -1.40
N CYS A 53 17.12 1.30 -0.64
CA CYS A 53 18.12 2.32 -0.33
C CYS A 53 19.37 1.67 0.28
N PHE A 54 19.19 0.82 1.30
CA PHE A 54 20.27 0.08 1.94
C PHE A 54 21.02 -0.83 0.96
N LYS A 55 20.30 -1.63 0.16
CA LYS A 55 20.91 -2.59 -0.79
C LYS A 55 21.72 -1.88 -1.88
N ASN A 56 21.27 -0.71 -2.32
CA ASN A 56 21.78 0.00 -3.50
C ASN A 56 22.77 1.13 -3.15
N GLY A 57 23.50 1.00 -2.04
CA GLY A 57 24.57 1.93 -1.68
C GLY A 57 24.15 3.07 -0.73
N GLY A 58 23.07 2.87 0.02
CA GLY A 58 22.60 3.79 1.06
C GLY A 58 22.17 5.13 0.46
N GLY A 59 22.68 6.22 1.02
CA GLY A 59 22.32 7.59 0.62
C GLY A 59 22.51 7.91 -0.87
N VAL A 60 23.36 7.17 -1.60
CA VAL A 60 23.57 7.38 -3.04
C VAL A 60 22.32 7.02 -3.86
N PHE A 61 21.51 6.07 -3.40
CA PHE A 61 20.24 5.69 -4.03
C PHE A 61 19.23 6.84 -4.08
N LEU A 62 19.34 7.82 -3.17
CA LEU A 62 18.45 8.96 -3.13
C LEU A 62 18.60 9.88 -4.35
N VAL A 63 19.78 9.94 -4.97
CA VAL A 63 20.06 10.80 -6.13
C VAL A 63 19.19 10.41 -7.34
N PRO A 64 19.27 9.16 -7.87
CA PRO A 64 18.40 8.76 -8.98
C PRO A 64 16.93 8.71 -8.57
N TYR A 65 16.62 8.35 -7.32
CA TYR A 65 15.24 8.37 -6.83
C TYR A 65 14.61 9.77 -6.93
N VAL A 66 15.29 10.80 -6.43
CA VAL A 66 14.80 12.19 -6.49
C VAL A 66 14.73 12.68 -7.94
N LEU A 67 15.73 12.34 -8.76
CA LEU A 67 15.73 12.68 -10.18
C LEU A 67 14.50 12.11 -10.90
N PHE A 68 14.25 10.80 -10.79
CA PHE A 68 13.10 10.16 -11.42
C PHE A 68 11.76 10.55 -10.79
N LEU A 69 11.75 10.95 -9.51
CA LEU A 69 10.55 11.49 -8.86
C LEU A 69 10.13 12.80 -9.52
N PHE A 70 11.05 13.71 -9.79
CA PHE A 70 10.73 14.99 -10.44
C PHE A 70 10.50 14.86 -11.95
N THR A 71 11.26 13.99 -12.64
CA THR A 71 11.17 13.88 -14.11
C THR A 71 10.04 12.96 -14.59
N CYS A 72 9.68 11.93 -13.81
CA CYS A 72 8.64 10.95 -14.19
C CYS A 72 7.53 10.88 -13.16
N GLY A 73 7.86 10.74 -11.86
CA GLY A 73 6.87 10.48 -10.81
C GLY A 73 5.81 11.59 -10.65
N ILE A 74 6.23 12.84 -10.47
CA ILE A 74 5.33 13.99 -10.30
C ILE A 74 4.54 14.29 -11.59
N PRO A 75 5.17 14.31 -12.79
CA PRO A 75 4.42 14.48 -14.04
C PRO A 75 3.35 13.41 -14.28
N LEU A 76 3.66 12.12 -14.03
CA LEU A 76 2.69 11.02 -14.17
C LEU A 76 1.53 11.15 -13.17
N PHE A 77 1.84 11.49 -11.92
CA PHE A 77 0.82 11.76 -10.90
C PHE A 77 -0.11 12.90 -11.31
N PHE A 78 0.44 14.02 -11.79
CA PHE A 78 -0.34 15.17 -12.22
C PHE A 78 -1.20 14.84 -13.45
N LEU A 79 -0.63 14.12 -14.42
CA LEU A 79 -1.34 13.67 -15.62
C LEU A 79 -2.55 12.80 -15.25
N GLU A 80 -2.39 11.86 -14.32
CA GLU A 80 -3.47 10.96 -13.92
C GLU A 80 -4.59 11.69 -13.17
N VAL A 81 -4.24 12.56 -12.22
CA VAL A 81 -5.23 13.35 -11.48
C VAL A 81 -6.00 14.26 -12.43
N SER A 82 -5.29 14.97 -13.32
CA SER A 82 -5.91 15.85 -14.32
C SER A 82 -6.79 15.07 -15.29
N MET A 83 -6.34 13.92 -15.78
CA MET A 83 -7.13 13.05 -16.66
C MET A 83 -8.41 12.56 -15.97
N GLY A 84 -8.30 12.15 -14.70
CA GLY A 84 -9.46 11.72 -13.91
C GLY A 84 -10.48 12.84 -13.67
N GLN A 85 -10.01 14.07 -13.47
CA GLN A 85 -10.84 15.27 -13.32
C GLN A 85 -11.49 15.72 -14.64
N LEU A 86 -10.79 15.57 -15.76
CA LEU A 86 -11.32 15.98 -17.07
C LEU A 86 -12.38 15.01 -17.61
N THR A 87 -12.20 13.70 -17.41
CA THR A 87 -13.13 12.70 -17.95
C THR A 87 -14.32 12.44 -17.04
N SER A 88 -14.16 12.72 -15.74
CA SER A 88 -15.07 12.40 -14.62
C SER A 88 -15.61 10.97 -14.69
N GLN A 89 -14.79 10.03 -15.19
CA GLN A 89 -15.17 8.65 -15.47
C GLN A 89 -14.17 7.65 -14.91
N GLY A 90 -14.57 6.37 -14.81
CA GLY A 90 -13.68 5.29 -14.37
C GLY A 90 -12.52 5.06 -15.35
N GLY A 91 -11.48 4.34 -14.92
CA GLY A 91 -10.26 4.15 -15.72
C GLY A 91 -10.51 3.59 -17.13
N ILE A 92 -11.35 2.55 -17.26
CA ILE A 92 -11.68 1.95 -18.57
C ILE A 92 -12.39 2.93 -19.49
N THR A 93 -13.40 3.64 -18.97
CA THR A 93 -14.22 4.55 -19.77
C THR A 93 -13.48 5.84 -20.12
N SER A 94 -12.55 6.27 -19.26
CA SER A 94 -11.64 7.40 -19.52
C SER A 94 -10.76 7.14 -20.74
N TRP A 95 -10.11 5.97 -20.82
CA TRP A 95 -9.32 5.59 -21.99
C TRP A 95 -10.18 5.50 -23.25
N ARG A 96 -11.40 4.95 -23.16
CA ARG A 96 -12.33 4.89 -24.29
C ARG A 96 -12.72 6.28 -24.83
N LYS A 97 -12.82 7.30 -23.96
CA LYS A 97 -13.14 8.68 -24.36
C LYS A 97 -11.96 9.40 -25.02
N ILE A 98 -10.74 9.18 -24.53
CA ILE A 98 -9.54 9.86 -25.02
C ILE A 98 -9.04 9.21 -26.31
N CYS A 99 -8.83 7.89 -26.27
CA CYS A 99 -8.39 7.12 -27.42
C CYS A 99 -8.88 5.67 -27.30
N PRO A 100 -9.92 5.27 -28.07
CA PRO A 100 -10.48 3.93 -28.03
C PRO A 100 -9.45 2.81 -28.27
N ALA A 101 -8.39 3.07 -29.03
CA ALA A 101 -7.32 2.09 -29.27
C ALA A 101 -6.58 1.68 -27.98
N PHE A 102 -6.49 2.57 -26.99
CA PHE A 102 -5.85 2.30 -25.71
C PHE A 102 -6.81 1.78 -24.62
N GLN A 103 -8.03 1.35 -24.99
CA GLN A 103 -8.98 0.76 -24.04
C GLN A 103 -8.40 -0.46 -23.28
N GLY A 104 -7.46 -1.18 -23.89
CA GLY A 104 -6.74 -2.30 -23.25
C GLY A 104 -5.97 -1.90 -22.00
N VAL A 105 -5.44 -0.67 -21.93
CA VAL A 105 -4.75 -0.13 -20.73
C VAL A 105 -5.70 -0.09 -19.53
N GLY A 106 -6.95 0.29 -19.77
CA GLY A 106 -8.02 0.28 -18.77
C GLY A 106 -8.29 -1.13 -18.20
N TYR A 107 -8.39 -2.15 -19.05
CA TYR A 107 -8.60 -3.52 -18.58
C TYR A 107 -7.35 -4.09 -17.88
N GLY A 108 -6.16 -3.85 -18.42
CA GLY A 108 -4.90 -4.29 -17.82
C GLY A 108 -4.70 -3.74 -16.40
N SER A 109 -5.00 -2.45 -16.19
CA SER A 109 -4.99 -1.83 -14.85
C SER A 109 -5.97 -2.47 -13.88
N GLN A 110 -7.15 -2.92 -14.32
CA GLN A 110 -8.10 -3.65 -13.46
C GLN A 110 -7.63 -5.05 -13.07
N VAL A 111 -6.96 -5.76 -13.98
CA VAL A 111 -6.40 -7.09 -13.69
C VAL A 111 -5.28 -7.00 -12.66
N ILE A 112 -4.35 -6.05 -12.84
CA ILE A 112 -3.25 -5.86 -11.89
C ILE A 112 -3.79 -5.40 -10.52
N LEU A 113 -4.86 -4.60 -10.51
CA LEU A 113 -5.61 -4.25 -9.31
C LEU A 113 -6.14 -5.45 -8.55
N LEU A 114 -6.77 -6.37 -9.26
CA LEU A 114 -7.33 -7.59 -8.69
C LEU A 114 -6.22 -8.39 -8.00
N TYR A 115 -5.10 -8.63 -8.70
CA TYR A 115 -3.93 -9.28 -8.08
C TYR A 115 -3.43 -8.50 -6.87
N GLY A 116 -3.37 -7.16 -6.97
CA GLY A 116 -3.08 -6.24 -5.89
C GLY A 116 -3.89 -6.50 -4.62
N VAL A 117 -5.21 -6.44 -4.75
CA VAL A 117 -6.14 -6.66 -3.64
C VAL A 117 -5.96 -8.06 -3.05
N MET A 118 -5.81 -9.08 -3.89
CA MET A 118 -5.67 -10.48 -3.46
C MET A 118 -4.43 -10.72 -2.59
N TYR A 119 -3.28 -10.09 -2.87
CA TYR A 119 -2.10 -10.26 -2.00
C TYR A 119 -2.10 -9.30 -0.81
N TYR A 120 -2.56 -8.05 -0.97
CA TYR A 120 -2.55 -7.08 0.13
C TYR A 120 -3.51 -7.48 1.25
N ILE A 121 -4.64 -8.11 0.94
CA ILE A 121 -5.59 -8.56 1.96
C ILE A 121 -5.00 -9.68 2.84
N ILE A 122 -4.10 -10.51 2.29
CA ILE A 122 -3.37 -11.53 3.07
C ILE A 122 -2.40 -10.86 4.05
N ILE A 123 -1.68 -9.82 3.60
CA ILE A 123 -0.78 -9.05 4.48
C ILE A 123 -1.57 -8.38 5.62
N LEU A 124 -2.77 -7.86 5.33
CA LEU A 124 -3.65 -7.29 6.34
C LEU A 124 -4.09 -8.35 7.37
N ALA A 125 -4.39 -9.57 6.93
CA ALA A 125 -4.72 -10.69 7.81
C ALA A 125 -3.55 -11.05 8.74
N TRP A 126 -2.31 -11.06 8.23
CA TRP A 126 -1.13 -11.24 9.08
C TRP A 126 -1.01 -10.13 10.11
N ALA A 127 -1.21 -8.87 9.73
CA ALA A 127 -1.13 -7.74 10.66
C ALA A 127 -2.17 -7.85 11.79
N PHE A 128 -3.43 -8.22 11.49
CA PHE A 128 -4.44 -8.45 12.52
C PHE A 128 -4.08 -9.59 13.46
N LEU A 129 -3.53 -10.68 12.92
CA LEU A 129 -3.07 -11.80 13.73
C LEU A 129 -1.93 -11.38 14.67
N TYR A 130 -0.93 -10.63 14.19
CA TYR A 130 0.15 -10.10 15.02
C TYR A 130 -0.35 -9.11 16.08
N LEU A 131 -1.33 -8.29 15.73
CA LEU A 131 -1.97 -7.37 16.68
C LEU A 131 -2.61 -8.13 17.85
N LEU A 132 -3.33 -9.21 17.57
CA LEU A 132 -3.96 -10.01 18.63
C LEU A 132 -2.95 -10.77 19.48
N PHE A 133 -1.88 -11.29 18.87
CA PHE A 133 -0.80 -11.90 19.65
C PHE A 133 -0.06 -10.90 20.55
N SER A 134 -0.08 -9.60 20.21
CA SER A 134 0.54 -8.54 21.00
C SER A 134 -0.22 -8.20 22.28
N PHE A 135 -1.46 -8.69 22.45
CA PHE A 135 -2.21 -8.52 23.71
C PHE A 135 -1.85 -9.56 24.78
N ASN A 136 -1.00 -10.55 24.46
CA ASN A 136 -0.48 -11.47 25.47
C ASN A 136 0.54 -10.78 26.38
N THR A 137 0.61 -11.22 27.64
CA THR A 137 1.57 -10.69 28.63
C THR A 137 3.02 -10.88 28.19
N GLU A 138 3.32 -12.04 27.64
CA GLU A 138 4.60 -12.33 26.99
C GLU A 138 4.40 -12.45 25.47
N LEU A 139 5.25 -11.78 24.71
CA LEU A 139 5.17 -11.84 23.25
C LEU A 139 5.59 -13.25 22.79
N PRO A 140 4.78 -13.93 21.94
CA PRO A 140 5.07 -15.31 21.53
C PRO A 140 6.40 -15.51 20.80
N TRP A 141 6.92 -14.46 20.16
CA TRP A 141 8.21 -14.48 19.45
C TRP A 141 9.40 -14.03 20.32
N ALA A 142 9.17 -13.65 21.58
CA ALA A 142 10.24 -13.27 22.49
C ALA A 142 11.03 -14.48 23.01
N ASN A 143 10.38 -15.65 23.14
CA ASN A 143 10.95 -16.83 23.78
C ASN A 143 10.94 -18.06 22.84
N CYS A 144 11.88 -18.97 23.08
CA CYS A 144 11.96 -20.26 22.38
C CYS A 144 11.12 -21.38 23.02
N ASN A 145 10.36 -21.09 24.08
CA ASN A 145 9.55 -22.09 24.80
C ASN A 145 8.12 -22.21 24.25
N ASN A 146 7.97 -22.59 22.99
CA ASN A 146 6.67 -22.74 22.33
C ASN A 146 6.57 -24.05 21.56
N THR A 147 5.34 -24.51 21.33
CA THR A 147 5.05 -25.80 20.67
C THR A 147 5.52 -25.90 19.22
N TRP A 148 5.78 -24.77 18.57
CA TRP A 148 6.21 -24.70 17.17
C TRP A 148 7.73 -24.62 16.99
N ASN A 149 8.51 -24.49 18.07
CA ASN A 149 9.95 -24.30 17.97
C ASN A 149 10.71 -25.62 17.84
N THR A 150 11.84 -25.62 17.13
CA THR A 150 12.57 -26.84 16.72
C THR A 150 13.48 -27.45 17.82
N GLY A 151 13.19 -27.19 19.10
CA GLY A 151 14.00 -27.59 20.25
C GLY A 151 14.96 -26.50 20.76
N THR A 152 15.43 -26.66 22.00
CA THR A 152 16.21 -25.65 22.74
C THR A 152 17.63 -25.40 22.20
N HIS A 153 18.18 -26.31 21.40
CA HIS A 153 19.54 -26.19 20.86
C HIS A 153 19.60 -25.50 19.50
N THR A 154 18.48 -25.34 18.80
CA THR A 154 18.42 -24.76 17.45
C THR A 154 17.74 -23.39 17.44
N CYS A 155 16.82 -23.13 18.38
CA CYS A 155 16.18 -21.83 18.55
C CYS A 155 16.97 -20.94 19.53
N HIS A 156 17.31 -19.73 19.09
CA HIS A 156 17.95 -18.72 19.95
C HIS A 156 17.14 -17.42 20.01
N VAL A 157 17.12 -16.81 21.20
CA VAL A 157 16.59 -15.46 21.40
C VAL A 157 17.71 -14.46 21.08
N VAL A 158 17.42 -13.47 20.23
CA VAL A 158 18.39 -12.49 19.70
C VAL A 158 19.15 -11.72 20.81
N PHE A 159 18.56 -11.60 21.99
CA PHE A 159 19.16 -10.91 23.15
C PHE A 159 20.25 -11.70 23.89
N ILE A 160 20.41 -13.00 23.63
CA ILE A 160 21.39 -13.85 24.33
C ILE A 160 22.66 -13.99 23.48
N ARG A 161 23.39 -12.89 23.30
CA ARG A 161 24.80 -12.95 22.85
C ARG A 161 25.79 -12.13 23.67
N CYS A 162 25.34 -11.39 24.69
CA CYS A 162 26.23 -10.56 25.51
C CYS A 162 26.46 -11.07 26.96
N LYS A 163 26.01 -12.29 27.30
CA LYS A 163 26.21 -12.87 28.64
C LYS A 163 26.71 -14.32 28.67
N LEU A 164 27.12 -14.89 27.54
CA LEU A 164 27.90 -16.12 27.59
C LEU A 164 29.37 -15.74 27.75
N ASN A 165 29.85 -15.89 28.99
CA ASN A 165 31.27 -15.96 29.27
C ASN A 165 31.92 -16.93 28.29
N HIS A 166 33.04 -16.46 27.76
CA HIS A 166 33.83 -17.02 26.69
C HIS A 166 34.44 -18.39 27.05
N THR A 167 33.61 -19.44 27.13
CA THR A 167 34.04 -20.86 27.26
C THR A 167 33.05 -21.82 26.58
N ALA A 168 32.53 -21.44 25.42
CA ALA A 168 31.96 -22.42 24.50
C ALA A 168 32.93 -22.51 23.32
N ASN A 169 33.64 -23.64 23.22
CA ASN A 169 34.29 -24.06 21.99
C ASN A 169 33.33 -23.76 20.83
N GLY A 170 33.74 -22.86 19.94
CA GLY A 170 32.90 -22.25 18.92
C GLY A 170 32.44 -23.24 17.87
N GLN A 171 31.53 -24.14 18.22
CA GLN A 171 30.58 -24.66 17.25
C GLN A 171 29.51 -23.58 17.09
N ILE A 172 29.75 -22.67 16.15
CA ILE A 172 28.65 -21.97 15.50
C ILE A 172 27.78 -23.07 14.93
N LEU A 173 26.68 -23.39 15.61
CA LEU A 173 25.69 -24.32 15.11
C LEU A 173 25.15 -23.70 13.83
N GLY A 174 25.61 -24.17 12.68
CA GLY A 174 25.35 -23.58 11.36
C GLY A 174 23.88 -23.52 10.98
N ASN A 175 23.00 -24.11 11.79
CA ASN A 175 21.55 -24.19 11.60
C ASN A 175 20.75 -23.54 12.75
N ALA A 176 21.34 -22.60 13.49
CA ALA A 176 20.63 -21.85 14.53
C ALA A 176 19.65 -20.81 13.91
N THR A 177 18.38 -20.89 14.26
CA THR A 177 17.30 -19.98 13.82
C THR A 177 16.87 -19.05 14.96
N SER A 178 16.49 -17.82 14.63
CA SER A 178 15.98 -16.88 15.65
C SER A 178 14.54 -17.21 16.04
N SER A 179 14.16 -16.96 17.29
CA SER A 179 12.78 -17.16 17.80
C SER A 179 11.73 -16.43 16.95
N VAL A 180 12.06 -15.23 16.48
CA VAL A 180 11.19 -14.42 15.60
C VAL A 180 11.02 -15.07 14.23
N GLN A 181 12.10 -15.61 13.66
CA GLN A 181 12.06 -16.31 12.38
C GLN A 181 11.27 -17.61 12.48
N GLU A 182 11.46 -18.40 13.55
CA GLU A 182 10.67 -19.62 13.76
C GLU A 182 9.19 -19.32 13.94
N PHE A 183 8.85 -18.26 14.70
CA PHE A 183 7.48 -17.81 14.83
C PHE A 183 6.85 -17.48 13.47
N TRP A 184 7.54 -16.70 12.63
CA TRP A 184 7.04 -16.36 11.30
C TRP A 184 6.91 -17.59 10.38
N GLN A 185 7.96 -18.40 10.28
CA GLN A 185 8.03 -19.51 9.31
C GLN A 185 7.16 -20.70 9.71
N ARG A 186 7.14 -21.06 11.00
CA ARG A 186 6.43 -22.25 11.49
C ARG A 186 5.05 -21.92 12.06
N ARG A 187 4.95 -20.88 12.89
CA ARG A 187 3.67 -20.54 13.54
C ARG A 187 2.78 -19.59 12.76
N ILE A 188 3.28 -18.72 11.88
CA ILE A 188 2.40 -17.88 11.06
C ILE A 188 2.15 -18.49 9.69
N LEU A 189 3.23 -18.70 8.93
CA LEU A 189 3.15 -19.20 7.56
C LEU A 189 2.87 -20.70 7.54
N GLY A 190 3.58 -21.49 8.36
CA GLY A 190 3.53 -22.95 8.27
C GLY A 190 4.11 -23.42 6.94
N LEU A 191 5.34 -23.00 6.64
CA LEU A 191 6.01 -23.31 5.37
C LEU A 191 6.08 -24.82 5.13
N SER A 192 5.67 -25.25 3.93
CA SER A 192 5.83 -26.61 3.41
C SER A 192 7.24 -26.81 2.83
N GLY A 193 7.55 -28.05 2.41
CA GLY A 193 8.85 -28.40 1.84
C GLY A 193 9.16 -27.73 0.49
N GLY A 194 8.13 -27.26 -0.23
CA GLY A 194 8.27 -26.57 -1.50
C GLY A 194 6.96 -25.99 -2.04
N ILE A 195 7.04 -25.29 -3.17
CA ILE A 195 5.89 -24.64 -3.83
C ILE A 195 4.89 -25.69 -4.37
N GLU A 196 5.39 -26.85 -4.78
CA GLU A 196 4.58 -27.97 -5.30
C GLU A 196 3.75 -28.65 -4.20
N GLU A 197 4.21 -28.57 -2.95
CA GLU A 197 3.53 -29.15 -1.81
C GLU A 197 2.65 -28.09 -1.14
N MET A 198 1.40 -28.00 -1.60
CA MET A 198 0.39 -27.22 -0.90
C MET A 198 0.07 -27.89 0.43
N GLY A 199 0.63 -27.36 1.52
CA GLY A 199 0.41 -27.83 2.89
C GLY A 199 -1.06 -27.69 3.35
N SER A 200 -1.30 -27.90 4.65
CA SER A 200 -2.66 -27.81 5.20
C SER A 200 -3.13 -26.36 5.35
N MET A 201 -4.45 -26.16 5.20
CA MET A 201 -5.06 -24.85 5.37
C MET A 201 -5.01 -24.41 6.85
N ARG A 202 -4.42 -23.25 7.09
CA ARG A 202 -4.35 -22.66 8.44
C ARG A 202 -5.64 -21.91 8.77
N TRP A 203 -6.52 -22.55 9.53
CA TRP A 203 -7.81 -22.00 9.91
C TRP A 203 -7.72 -20.66 10.66
N ASP A 204 -6.70 -20.49 11.51
CA ASP A 204 -6.41 -19.23 12.19
C ASP A 204 -6.27 -18.07 11.16
N LEU A 205 -5.47 -18.29 10.11
CA LEU A 205 -5.23 -17.30 9.07
C LEU A 205 -6.46 -17.07 8.19
N ALA A 206 -7.20 -18.14 7.87
CA ALA A 206 -8.45 -18.05 7.11
C ALA A 206 -9.51 -17.21 7.83
N GLY A 207 -9.63 -17.35 9.16
CA GLY A 207 -10.51 -16.52 9.98
C GLY A 207 -10.14 -15.03 9.92
N PHE A 208 -8.85 -14.70 10.06
CA PHE A 208 -8.40 -13.30 9.95
C PHE A 208 -8.49 -12.73 8.54
N LEU A 209 -8.35 -13.58 7.53
CA LEU A 209 -8.60 -13.20 6.14
C LEU A 209 -10.06 -12.82 5.93
N LEU A 210 -11.00 -13.63 6.42
CA LEU A 210 -12.43 -13.32 6.37
C LEU A 210 -12.75 -12.02 7.14
N LEU A 211 -12.19 -11.85 8.33
CA LEU A 211 -12.34 -10.63 9.12
C LEU A 211 -11.84 -9.39 8.34
N SER A 212 -10.69 -9.50 7.69
CA SER A 212 -10.12 -8.42 6.88
C SER A 212 -11.06 -8.02 5.73
N TRP A 213 -11.65 -9.00 5.03
CA TRP A 213 -12.64 -8.75 3.99
C TRP A 213 -13.90 -8.05 4.52
N ILE A 214 -14.42 -8.50 5.66
CA ILE A 214 -15.60 -7.90 6.30
C ILE A 214 -15.32 -6.42 6.67
N ILE A 215 -14.17 -6.14 7.28
CA ILE A 215 -13.78 -4.77 7.65
C ILE A 215 -13.63 -3.90 6.39
N CYS A 216 -12.91 -4.37 5.37
CA CYS A 216 -12.76 -3.65 4.11
C CYS A 216 -14.10 -3.37 3.43
N PHE A 217 -15.03 -4.33 3.47
CA PHE A 217 -16.36 -4.16 2.93
C PHE A 217 -17.13 -3.06 3.65
N PHE A 218 -17.13 -3.01 4.99
CA PHE A 218 -17.77 -1.92 5.73
C PHE A 218 -17.13 -0.54 5.49
N CYS A 219 -15.81 -0.50 5.31
CA CYS A 219 -15.11 0.75 4.97
C CYS A 219 -15.58 1.34 3.62
N VAL A 220 -16.01 0.48 2.68
CA VAL A 220 -16.36 0.89 1.31
C VAL A 220 -17.86 0.86 1.02
N TRP A 221 -18.70 0.17 1.83
CA TRP A 221 -20.11 -0.08 1.53
C TRP A 221 -20.86 1.17 1.06
N LYS A 222 -20.78 2.30 1.78
CA LYS A 222 -21.49 3.54 1.41
C LYS A 222 -20.69 4.46 0.46
N GLY A 223 -19.72 3.92 -0.26
CA GLY A 223 -18.85 4.65 -1.19
C GLY A 223 -18.02 5.73 -0.51
N VAL A 224 -17.88 6.89 -1.16
CA VAL A 224 -17.05 8.02 -0.68
C VAL A 224 -17.42 8.53 0.69
N LYS A 225 -18.72 8.49 1.05
CA LYS A 225 -19.21 9.05 2.30
C LYS A 225 -18.75 8.25 3.52
N SER A 226 -18.55 6.94 3.37
CA SER A 226 -17.96 6.09 4.41
C SER A 226 -16.42 6.14 4.34
N SER A 227 -15.87 5.92 3.15
CA SER A 227 -14.43 5.85 2.94
C SER A 227 -13.71 7.14 3.36
N GLY A 228 -14.27 8.32 3.05
CA GLY A 228 -13.69 9.60 3.45
C GLY A 228 -13.60 9.80 4.96
N LYS A 229 -14.58 9.28 5.72
CA LYS A 229 -14.55 9.32 7.18
C LYS A 229 -13.48 8.39 7.75
N VAL A 230 -13.38 7.18 7.20
CA VAL A 230 -12.38 6.19 7.63
C VAL A 230 -10.96 6.68 7.32
N VAL A 231 -10.77 7.34 6.17
CA VAL A 231 -9.48 7.89 5.73
C VAL A 231 -8.89 8.89 6.72
N TYR A 232 -9.71 9.66 7.45
CA TYR A 232 -9.18 10.56 8.48
C TYR A 232 -8.36 9.84 9.55
N PHE A 233 -8.74 8.61 9.88
CA PHE A 233 -7.99 7.78 10.81
C PHE A 233 -6.88 7.01 10.10
N THR A 234 -7.21 6.31 9.02
CA THR A 234 -6.26 5.40 8.37
C THR A 234 -5.11 6.12 7.67
N ALA A 235 -5.29 7.36 7.23
CA ALA A 235 -4.22 8.15 6.64
C ALA A 235 -3.36 8.88 7.68
N THR A 236 -3.92 9.29 8.83
CA THR A 236 -3.17 10.07 9.84
C THR A 236 -2.43 9.18 10.84
N PHE A 237 -3.03 8.07 11.25
CA PHE A 237 -2.48 7.16 12.25
C PHE A 237 -1.07 6.63 11.91
N PRO A 238 -0.76 6.22 10.67
CA PRO A 238 0.59 5.79 10.30
C PRO A 238 1.67 6.86 10.52
N TYR A 239 1.37 8.14 10.27
CA TYR A 239 2.33 9.22 10.52
C TYR A 239 2.61 9.40 12.00
N VAL A 240 1.58 9.38 12.84
CA VAL A 240 1.74 9.45 14.30
C VAL A 240 2.60 8.28 14.79
N MET A 241 2.32 7.07 14.32
CA MET A 241 3.10 5.88 14.65
C MET A 241 4.55 5.97 14.19
N ILE A 242 4.81 6.41 12.96
CA ILE A 242 6.18 6.57 12.44
C ILE A 242 6.94 7.62 13.25
N ILE A 243 6.32 8.74 13.63
CA ILE A 243 6.95 9.77 14.46
C ILE A 243 7.29 9.20 15.85
N ALA A 244 6.36 8.47 16.48
CA ALA A 244 6.61 7.84 17.77
C ALA A 244 7.74 6.80 17.70
N LEU A 245 7.75 5.97 16.65
CA LEU A 245 8.81 5.00 16.40
C LEU A 245 10.15 5.66 16.06
N LEU A 246 10.15 6.80 15.39
CA LEU A 246 11.35 7.58 15.11
C LEU A 246 11.96 8.13 16.39
N ILE A 247 11.14 8.76 17.25
CA ILE A 247 11.60 9.26 18.56
C ILE A 247 12.18 8.09 19.37
N ARG A 248 11.46 6.98 19.47
CA ARG A 248 11.95 5.80 20.18
C ARG A 248 13.25 5.26 19.56
N GLY A 249 13.29 5.16 18.23
CA GLY A 249 14.43 4.73 17.42
C GLY A 249 15.70 5.54 17.73
N LEU A 250 15.58 6.86 17.78
CA LEU A 250 16.71 7.76 18.05
C LEU A 250 17.17 7.74 19.52
N THR A 251 16.30 7.36 20.46
CA THR A 251 16.66 7.21 21.89
C THR A 251 17.38 5.91 22.22
N LEU A 252 17.45 4.95 21.30
CA LEU A 252 18.11 3.66 21.55
C LEU A 252 19.64 3.79 21.45
N PRO A 253 20.40 3.07 22.29
CA PRO A 253 21.86 3.04 22.20
C PRO A 253 22.29 2.44 20.85
N GLY A 254 23.26 3.06 20.18
CA GLY A 254 23.74 2.64 18.85
C GLY A 254 22.88 3.10 17.67
N ALA A 255 21.87 3.95 17.89
CA ALA A 255 21.03 4.49 16.80
C ALA A 255 21.85 5.29 15.77
N SER A 256 22.89 6.00 16.20
CA SER A 256 23.78 6.77 15.32
C SER A 256 24.50 5.90 14.29
N ASP A 257 24.85 4.67 14.65
CA ASP A 257 25.57 3.76 13.77
C ASP A 257 24.66 3.24 12.66
N GLY A 258 23.40 2.94 12.97
CA GLY A 258 22.39 2.55 11.98
C GLY A 258 22.09 3.68 10.99
N VAL A 259 21.94 4.92 11.47
CA VAL A 259 21.72 6.09 10.60
C VAL A 259 22.94 6.36 9.72
N ARG A 260 24.14 6.30 10.31
CA ARG A 260 25.39 6.47 9.55
C ARG A 260 25.50 5.40 8.48
N PHE A 261 25.26 4.14 8.81
CA PHE A 261 25.34 3.05 7.84
C PHE A 261 24.29 3.17 6.73
N TYR A 262 23.09 3.65 7.06
CA TYR A 262 22.02 3.85 6.08
C TYR A 262 22.31 5.00 5.09
N LEU A 263 22.86 6.11 5.58
CA LEU A 263 23.07 7.32 4.77
C LEU A 263 24.48 7.44 4.18
N PHE A 264 25.47 6.68 4.67
CA PHE A 264 26.85 6.83 4.19
C PHE A 264 26.94 6.48 2.70
N PRO A 265 27.37 7.43 1.85
CA PRO A 265 27.35 7.20 0.41
C PRO A 265 28.47 6.25 -0.01
N ASN A 266 28.13 5.14 -0.67
CA ASN A 266 29.10 4.28 -1.34
C ASN A 266 29.09 4.55 -2.85
N PRO A 267 29.97 5.43 -3.37
CA PRO A 267 29.94 5.87 -4.77
C PRO A 267 30.24 4.73 -5.76
N GLY A 268 30.90 3.65 -5.33
CA GLY A 268 31.18 2.49 -6.19
C GLY A 268 29.92 1.76 -6.67
N ARG A 269 28.77 1.99 -6.04
CA ARG A 269 27.48 1.39 -6.42
C ARG A 269 26.75 2.14 -7.54
N LEU A 270 27.21 3.34 -7.93
CA LEU A 270 26.61 4.11 -9.05
C LEU A 270 26.83 3.46 -10.41
N THR A 271 27.90 2.67 -10.55
CA THR A 271 28.25 2.01 -11.81
C THR A 271 27.39 0.76 -12.08
N ASP A 272 26.67 0.26 -11.07
CA ASP A 272 25.79 -0.88 -11.21
C ASP A 272 24.47 -0.47 -11.89
N PRO A 273 24.12 -1.04 -13.06
CA PRO A 273 22.89 -0.68 -13.78
C PRO A 273 21.61 -1.01 -13.01
N GLN A 274 21.66 -1.90 -11.99
CA GLN A 274 20.49 -2.24 -11.18
C GLN A 274 20.00 -1.07 -10.29
N MET A 275 20.93 -0.21 -9.88
CA MET A 275 20.63 0.85 -8.93
C MET A 275 19.75 1.97 -9.53
N PRO A 276 20.04 2.51 -10.73
CA PRO A 276 19.13 3.45 -11.40
C PRO A 276 17.78 2.85 -11.76
N SER A 277 17.71 1.57 -12.19
CA SER A 277 16.43 0.91 -12.49
C SER A 277 15.55 0.75 -11.26
N ASP A 278 16.15 0.42 -10.11
CA ASP A 278 15.45 0.31 -8.83
C ASP A 278 14.98 1.70 -8.35
N GLY A 279 15.80 2.74 -8.58
CA GLY A 279 15.46 4.13 -8.28
C GLY A 279 14.26 4.61 -9.10
N TYR A 280 14.29 4.36 -10.41
CA TYR A 280 13.17 4.62 -11.32
C TYR A 280 11.91 3.86 -10.89
N GLY A 281 11.99 2.55 -10.69
CA GLY A 281 10.85 1.72 -10.31
C GLY A 281 10.24 2.11 -8.96
N THR A 282 11.06 2.61 -8.04
CA THR A 282 10.59 3.10 -6.74
C THR A 282 9.94 4.47 -6.85
N ALA A 283 10.55 5.40 -7.57
CA ALA A 283 9.98 6.74 -7.79
C ALA A 283 8.66 6.68 -8.55
N VAL A 284 8.65 5.96 -9.67
CA VAL A 284 7.46 5.72 -10.48
C VAL A 284 6.45 4.89 -9.72
N GLY A 285 6.85 3.79 -9.05
CA GLY A 285 5.94 2.97 -8.25
C GLY A 285 5.27 3.69 -7.08
N SER A 286 5.95 4.66 -6.45
CA SER A 286 5.35 5.50 -5.42
C SER A 286 4.30 6.47 -5.99
N SER A 287 4.50 6.96 -7.21
CA SER A 287 3.52 7.76 -7.95
C SER A 287 2.39 6.92 -8.55
N ASP A 288 2.71 5.72 -9.06
CA ASP A 288 1.83 4.77 -9.75
C ASP A 288 0.99 3.91 -8.81
N LYS A 289 1.22 3.98 -7.49
CA LYS A 289 0.22 3.55 -6.50
C LYS A 289 -1.13 4.26 -6.69
N LEU A 290 -1.13 5.36 -7.44
CA LEU A 290 -2.34 6.01 -7.94
C LEU A 290 -2.92 5.30 -9.19
N ASN A 291 -2.06 4.89 -10.14
CA ASN A 291 -2.37 4.29 -11.44
C ASN A 291 -3.06 2.91 -11.34
N PHE A 292 -2.64 2.06 -10.41
CA PHE A 292 -3.10 0.68 -10.33
C PHE A 292 -4.32 0.52 -9.41
N GLY A 293 -5.34 1.36 -9.62
CA GLY A 293 -6.27 1.72 -8.55
C GLY A 293 -7.78 1.76 -8.83
N ARG A 294 -8.20 2.11 -10.05
CA ARG A 294 -9.42 2.94 -10.16
C ARG A 294 -10.65 2.27 -10.78
N GLY A 295 -10.89 1.02 -10.37
CA GLY A 295 -12.25 0.43 -10.29
C GLY A 295 -12.98 0.83 -8.99
N LEU A 296 -12.23 1.03 -7.90
CA LEU A 296 -12.78 1.48 -6.60
C LEU A 296 -12.95 3.01 -6.53
N PHE A 297 -12.20 3.75 -7.34
CA PHE A 297 -12.32 5.20 -7.54
C PHE A 297 -13.45 5.60 -8.49
N ARG A 298 -14.33 4.66 -8.86
CA ARG A 298 -15.62 4.96 -9.51
C ARG A 298 -16.47 5.96 -8.71
N VAL A 299 -16.11 6.24 -7.45
CA VAL A 299 -16.78 7.20 -6.57
C VAL A 299 -15.92 8.43 -6.20
N LEU A 300 -14.59 8.41 -6.30
CA LEU A 300 -13.70 9.28 -5.49
C LEU A 300 -12.92 10.38 -6.24
N MET A 301 -13.20 10.68 -7.51
CA MET A 301 -12.58 11.81 -8.23
C MET A 301 -13.67 12.63 -8.95
N ASP A 302 -13.66 13.94 -8.67
CA ASP A 302 -14.57 15.07 -8.95
C ASP A 302 -15.70 15.33 -7.93
N ASN A 303 -15.96 16.57 -7.46
CA ASN A 303 -15.57 17.91 -7.93
C ASN A 303 -14.80 18.69 -6.86
N GLN A 304 -13.68 19.30 -7.24
CA GLN A 304 -13.20 20.46 -6.51
C GLN A 304 -12.42 21.40 -7.41
N LEU A 305 -13.17 22.23 -8.13
CA LEU A 305 -12.86 23.62 -8.51
C LEU A 305 -13.93 24.07 -9.51
N ASP A 306 -15.18 24.17 -9.06
CA ASP A 306 -16.01 25.24 -9.62
C ASP A 306 -15.59 26.51 -8.84
N PRO A 307 -15.07 27.57 -9.50
CA PRO A 307 -15.08 28.88 -8.87
C PRO A 307 -16.54 29.22 -8.55
N PRO A 308 -16.84 29.95 -7.46
CA PRO A 308 -18.20 30.33 -7.16
C PRO A 308 -18.79 31.04 -8.37
N ALA A 309 -19.75 30.37 -9.02
CA ALA A 309 -20.56 31.00 -10.03
C ALA A 309 -21.40 32.07 -9.34
N GLN A 310 -21.18 33.30 -9.81
CA GLN A 310 -22.02 34.49 -9.74
C GLN A 310 -21.87 35.42 -8.54
N GLY A 311 -21.55 36.67 -8.89
CA GLY A 311 -21.73 37.83 -8.05
C GLY A 311 -21.07 39.11 -8.58
N TRP A 312 -21.14 39.42 -9.89
CA TRP A 312 -21.30 40.75 -10.51
C TRP A 312 -21.77 40.56 -11.96
#